data_AF-A0A662HV13-F1
#
_entry.id   AF-A0A662HV13-F1
#
_cell.length_a   1.000
_cell.length_b   1.000
_cell.length_c   1.000
_cell.angle_alpha   90.00
_cell.angle_beta   90.00
_cell.angle_gamma   90.00
#
_symmetry.space_group_name_H-M   'P 1'
#
loop_
_entity.id
_entity.type
_entity.pdbx_description
1 polymer ?
#
loop_
_entity_poly.entity_id
_entity_poly.type
_entity_poly.pdbx_seq_one_letter_code
_entity_poly.pdbx_strand_id
1 'polypeptide(L)' 'MLEAKNAGKGVARCPVCGSTNIHLSTLSGWLTPQLYVCEDCGYIGRFVLIVEEGEKEDES' A
#
# COMPACT_ATOMS: atom_id res chain seq x y z
N MET A 1 -16.96 4.77 27.24
CA MET A 1 -15.74 4.02 26.91
C MET A 1 -15.88 3.62 25.45
N LEU A 2 -15.34 4.44 24.53
CA LEU A 2 -15.43 4.18 23.10
C LEU A 2 -14.30 3.23 22.76
N GLU A 3 -14.62 1.96 22.52
CA GLU A 3 -13.65 0.95 22.08
C GLU A 3 -13.17 1.36 20.68
N ALA A 4 -11.90 1.73 20.57
CA ALA A 4 -11.26 2.01 19.29
C ALA A 4 -11.21 0.69 18.50
N LYS A 5 -12.22 0.46 17.65
CA LYS A 5 -12.23 -0.63 16.68
C LYS A 5 -10.94 -0.55 15.88
N ASN A 6 -10.22 -1.67 15.80
CA ASN A 6 -8.96 -1.78 15.07
C ASN A 6 -9.08 -1.10 13.69
N ALA A 7 -8.24 -0.11 13.41
CA ALA A 7 -8.12 0.44 12.07
C ALA A 7 -7.65 -0.70 11.16
N GLY A 8 -8.52 -1.14 10.24
CA GLY A 8 -8.25 -2.25 9.32
C GLY A 8 -6.88 -2.07 8.65
N LYS A 9 -6.09 -3.14 8.63
CA LYS A 9 -4.71 -3.10 8.11
C LYS A 9 -4.76 -3.15 6.59
N GLY A 10 -4.82 -1.99 5.95
CA GLY A 10 -4.83 -1.90 4.48
C GLY A 10 -3.52 -2.36 3.86
N VAL A 11 -3.60 -3.05 2.71
CA VAL A 11 -2.43 -3.50 1.94
C VAL A 11 -2.15 -2.51 0.81
N ALA A 12 -0.90 -2.05 0.71
CA ALA A 12 -0.46 -1.18 -0.37
C ALA A 12 -0.25 -1.96 -1.67
N ARG A 13 -0.81 -1.45 -2.77
CA ARG A 13 -0.83 -2.03 -4.12
C ARG A 13 -0.41 -0.99 -5.15
N CYS A 14 0.24 -1.43 -6.22
CA CYS A 14 0.64 -0.59 -7.34
C CYS A 14 -0.63 -0.08 -8.04
N PRO A 15 -0.78 1.24 -8.27
CA PRO A 15 -1.97 1.78 -8.91
C PRO A 15 -2.06 1.44 -10.41
N VAL A 16 -0.98 0.92 -11.01
CA VAL A 16 -0.92 0.58 -12.44
C VAL A 16 -1.24 -0.89 -12.68
N CYS A 17 -0.58 -1.81 -11.97
CA CYS A 17 -0.72 -3.26 -12.20
C CYS A 17 -1.36 -4.03 -11.04
N GLY A 18 -1.60 -3.40 -9.88
CA GLY A 18 -2.16 -4.07 -8.71
C GLY A 18 -1.18 -4.97 -7.95
N SER A 19 0.12 -4.96 -8.29
CA SER A 19 1.13 -5.71 -7.55
C SER A 19 1.35 -5.16 -6.14
N THR A 20 1.65 -6.02 -5.17
CA THR A 20 2.15 -5.64 -3.83
C THR A 20 3.67 -5.49 -3.78
N ASN A 21 4.36 -5.78 -4.88
CA ASN A 21 5.82 -5.71 -5.01
C ASN A 21 6.25 -4.25 -5.27
N ILE A 22 6.07 -3.42 -4.25
CA ILE A 22 6.36 -1.98 -4.26
C ILE A 22 7.25 -1.66 -3.06
N HIS A 23 8.26 -0.82 -3.27
CA HIS A 23 9.16 -0.37 -2.22
C HIS A 23 9.44 1.13 -2.32
N LEU A 24 9.93 1.73 -1.24
CA LEU A 24 10.37 3.13 -1.23
C LEU A 24 11.73 3.26 -1.90
N SER A 25 11.87 4.19 -2.83
CA SER A 25 13.16 4.50 -3.45
C SER A 25 14.16 4.96 -2.37
N THR A 26 15.41 4.53 -2.50
CA THR A 26 16.49 4.82 -1.52
C THR A 26 16.86 6.29 -1.42
N LEU A 27 16.50 7.10 -2.42
CA LEU A 27 16.72 8.54 -2.43
C LEU A 27 15.57 9.33 -1.77
N SER A 28 14.48 8.65 -1.40
CA SER A 28 13.30 9.28 -0.81
C SER A 28 13.48 9.59 0.68
N GLY A 29 12.94 10.73 1.11
CA GLY A 29 12.82 11.08 2.54
C GLY A 29 13.87 12.05 3.06
N TRP A 30 15.02 12.18 2.40
CA TRP A 30 16.03 13.22 2.72
C TRP A 30 16.04 14.36 1.70
N LEU A 31 16.17 14.04 0.41
CA LEU A 31 16.28 15.04 -0.66
C LEU A 31 15.02 15.14 -1.52
N THR A 32 14.32 14.03 -1.76
CA THR A 32 13.10 13.98 -2.57
C THR A 32 11.91 13.48 -1.77
N PRO A 33 10.68 13.87 -2.13
CA PRO A 33 9.47 13.29 -1.56
C PRO A 33 9.45 11.76 -1.69
N GLN A 34 8.68 11.09 -0.84
CA GLN A 34 8.51 9.64 -0.88
C GLN A 34 8.10 9.17 -2.28
N LEU A 35 8.93 8.32 -2.88
CA LEU A 35 8.68 7.71 -4.18
C LEU A 35 8.60 6.20 -3.99
N TYR A 36 7.52 5.61 -4.51
CA TYR A 36 7.29 4.18 -4.58
C TYR A 36 7.69 3.66 -5.96
N VAL A 37 8.40 2.55 -5.96
CA VAL A 37 8.85 1.85 -7.17
C VAL A 37 8.24 0.45 -7.19
N CYS A 38 7.56 0.10 -8.27
CA CYS A 38 7.03 -1.24 -8.50
C CYS A 38 8.01 -2.07 -9.33
N GLU A 39 8.46 -3.20 -8.79
CA GLU A 39 9.40 -4.11 -9.46
C GLU A 39 8.77 -4.85 -10.65
N ASP A 40 7.44 -5.02 -10.64
CA ASP A 40 6.76 -5.84 -11.64
C ASP A 40 6.41 -5.07 -12.92
N CYS A 41 6.14 -3.76 -12.83
CA CYS A 41 5.73 -2.95 -13.99
C CYS A 41 6.54 -1.66 -14.20
N GLY A 42 7.46 -1.33 -13.31
CA GLY A 42 8.29 -0.12 -13.42
C GLY A 42 7.58 1.19 -13.06
N TYR A 43 6.41 1.14 -12.41
CA TYR A 43 5.78 2.36 -11.87
C TYR A 43 6.72 3.06 -10.89
N ILE A 44 6.91 4.37 -11.06
CA ILE A 44 7.64 5.25 -10.15
C ILE A 44 6.76 6.46 -9.85
N GLY A 45 6.33 6.60 -8.59
CA GLY A 45 5.44 7.71 -8.23
C GLY A 45 5.14 7.80 -6.74
N ARG A 46 4.32 8.78 -6.35
CA ARG A 46 4.06 9.11 -4.94
C ARG A 46 2.79 8.47 -4.39
N PHE A 47 2.03 7.77 -5.23
CA PHE A 47 0.73 7.22 -4.89
C PHE A 47 0.79 5.70 -4.86
N VAL A 48 0.10 5.13 -3.88
CA VAL A 48 -0.18 3.69 -3.78
C VAL A 48 -1.68 3.51 -3.60
N LEU A 49 -2.22 2.41 -4.10
CA LEU A 49 -3.59 2.01 -3.82
C LEU A 49 -3.59 1.28 -2.48
N ILE A 50 -4.36 1.76 -1.51
CA ILE A 50 -4.58 1.04 -0.26
C ILE A 50 -5.87 0.23 -0.41
N VAL A 51 -5.77 -1.09 -0.27
CA VAL A 51 -6.91 -2.00 -0.33
C VAL A 51 -7.17 -2.53 1.06
N GLU A 52 -8.39 -2.36 1.56
CA GLU A 52 -8.81 -2.98 2.81
C GLU A 52 -8.94 -4.49 2.61
N GLU A 53 -8.39 -5.27 3.54
CA GLU A 53 -8.70 -6.70 3.58
C GLU A 53 -10.16 -6.82 4.02
N GLY A 54 -11.05 -7.15 3.08
CA GLY A 54 -12.42 -7.48 3.41
C GLY A 54 -12.44 -8.59 4.45
N GLU A 55 -13.20 -8.40 5.53
CA GLU A 55 -13.56 -9.47 6.44
C GLU A 55 -14.14 -10.60 5.57
N LYS A 56 -13.40 -11.70 5.44
CA LYS A 56 -13.99 -12.90 4.88
C LYS A 56 -15.01 -13.31 5.93
N GLU A 57 -16.30 -13.15 5.65
CA GLU A 57 -17.32 -13.82 6.43
C GLU A 57 -17.04 -15.32 6.30
N ASP A 58 -16.41 -15.89 7.32
CA ASP A 58 -16.19 -17.32 7.47
C ASP A 58 -17.58 -17.98 7.60
N GLU A 59 -18.20 -18.30 6.47
CA GLU A 59 -19.37 -19.16 6.40
C GLU A 59 -18.91 -20.62 6.24
N SER A 60 -18.75 -21.33 7.36
CA SER A 60 -18.89 -22.78 7.51
C SER A 60 -18.93 -23.22 8.98
#